data_AF-A0A7X8WR89-F1
#
_entry.id   AF-A0A7X8WR89-F1
#
_cell.length_a   1.000
_cell.length_b   1.000
_cell.length_c   1.000
_cell.angle_alpha   90.00
_cell.angle_beta   90.00
_cell.angle_gamma   90.00
#
_symmetry.space_group_name_H-M   'P 1'
#
loop_
_entity.id
_entity.type
_entity.pdbx_description
1 polymer ?
#
loop_
_entity_poly.entity_id
_entity_poly.type
_entity_poly.pdbx_seq_one_letter_code
_entity_poly.pdbx_strand_id
1 'polypeptide(L)'
;MTRAELDTRADRPLGDDDLTMLEHLGVIHRLSDDAEPAHYAVATALLSIGVGLIDFGLTPDTSAEITQAIEAAGQRLTADLEETYSRMLKPRLADQNMTDSDVERFVSLFKPVSIAALARSYEHALGALRQRESKAAQTRLQARAQTHHPAT
;
A
#
# COMPACT_ATOMS: atom_id res chain seq x y z
N MET A 1 20.80 -0.31 -5.84
CA MET A 1 21.01 -1.71 -6.23
C MET A 1 20.92 -1.81 -7.74
N THR A 2 21.84 -2.51 -8.38
CA THR A 2 21.75 -2.85 -9.82
C THR A 2 20.72 -3.96 -10.02
N ARG A 3 20.35 -4.22 -11.28
CA ARG A 3 19.45 -5.34 -11.60
C ARG A 3 19.97 -6.70 -11.12
N ALA A 4 21.26 -6.97 -11.32
CA ALA A 4 21.87 -8.23 -10.88
C ALA A 4 21.85 -8.40 -9.35
N GLU A 5 22.01 -7.31 -8.60
CA GLU A 5 21.88 -7.32 -7.14
C GLU A 5 20.42 -7.55 -6.71
N LEU A 6 19.46 -7.02 -7.47
CA LEU A 6 18.03 -7.22 -7.24
C LEU A 6 17.65 -8.70 -7.47
N ASP A 7 18.08 -9.29 -8.58
CA ASP A 7 17.87 -10.71 -8.90
C ASP A 7 18.43 -11.62 -7.81
N THR A 8 19.67 -11.34 -7.37
CA THR A 8 20.32 -12.06 -6.28
C THR A 8 19.50 -11.98 -4.98
N ARG A 9 18.89 -10.82 -4.70
CA ARG A 9 18.13 -10.61 -3.47
C ARG A 9 16.70 -11.14 -3.55
N ALA A 10 16.14 -11.21 -4.76
CA ALA A 10 14.88 -11.86 -5.05
C ALA A 10 15.00 -13.40 -5.11
N ASP A 11 16.23 -13.93 -5.12
CA ASP A 11 16.55 -15.36 -5.30
C ASP A 11 16.03 -15.92 -6.63
N ARG A 12 15.87 -15.06 -7.64
CA ARG A 12 15.47 -15.40 -9.01
C ARG A 12 15.73 -14.23 -9.96
N PRO A 13 15.88 -14.48 -11.26
CA PRO A 13 15.81 -13.43 -12.27
C PRO A 13 14.44 -12.74 -12.24
N LEU A 14 14.45 -11.40 -12.26
CA LEU A 14 13.25 -10.58 -12.39
C LEU A 14 13.15 -10.02 -13.81
N GLY A 15 12.05 -10.32 -14.49
CA GLY A 15 11.72 -9.78 -15.82
C GLY A 15 11.32 -8.30 -15.77
N ASP A 16 11.16 -7.67 -16.94
CA ASP A 16 10.81 -6.25 -16.99
C ASP A 16 9.38 -5.99 -16.44
N ASP A 17 8.46 -6.94 -16.64
CA ASP A 17 7.12 -6.91 -16.04
C ASP A 17 7.17 -7.03 -14.51
N ASP A 18 8.05 -7.90 -13.99
CA ASP A 18 8.27 -8.05 -12.54
C ASP A 18 8.75 -6.71 -11.94
N LEU A 19 9.71 -6.05 -12.60
CA LEU A 19 10.23 -4.75 -12.19
C LEU A 19 9.14 -3.68 -12.22
N THR A 20 8.36 -3.61 -13.31
CA THR A 20 7.24 -2.67 -13.45
C THR A 20 6.22 -2.85 -12.32
N MET A 21 5.88 -4.10 -12.01
CA MET A 21 4.96 -4.41 -10.92
C MET A 21 5.52 -3.98 -9.56
N LEU A 22 6.79 -4.27 -9.28
CA LEU A 22 7.44 -3.88 -8.03
C LEU A 22 7.58 -2.35 -7.90
N GLU A 23 7.75 -1.63 -9.01
CA GLU A 23 7.76 -0.17 -9.05
C GLU A 23 6.40 0.43 -8.73
N HIS A 24 5.32 -0.06 -9.36
CA HIS A 24 3.96 0.39 -9.04
C HIS A 24 3.65 0.22 -7.55
N LEU A 25 3.99 -0.95 -6.99
CA LEU A 25 3.77 -1.24 -5.57
C LEU A 25 4.70 -0.46 -4.62
N GLY A 26 5.65 0.33 -5.14
CA GLY A 26 6.62 1.09 -4.35
C GLY A 26 7.65 0.22 -3.62
N VAL A 27 7.84 -1.02 -4.07
CA VAL A 27 8.83 -1.95 -3.50
C VAL A 27 10.23 -1.59 -4.00
N ILE A 28 10.33 -1.13 -5.24
CA ILE A 28 11.54 -0.57 -5.82
C ILE A 28 11.24 0.80 -6.45
N HIS A 29 12.26 1.63 -6.60
CA HIS A 29 12.20 2.88 -7.34
C HIS A 29 13.48 3.04 -8.15
N ARG A 30 13.36 3.23 -9.47
CA ARG A 30 14.49 3.62 -10.30
C ARG A 30 15.01 4.99 -9.86
N LEU A 31 16.32 5.10 -9.64
CA LEU A 31 16.96 6.32 -9.16
C LEU A 31 17.22 7.34 -10.28
N SER A 32 17.32 6.88 -11.53
CA SER A 32 17.52 7.72 -12.70
C SER A 32 17.10 6.96 -13.96
N ASP A 33 16.31 7.59 -14.82
CA ASP A 33 15.80 6.97 -16.06
C ASP A 33 16.90 6.81 -17.12
N ASP A 34 17.85 7.74 -17.17
CA ASP A 34 18.92 7.76 -18.17
C ASP A 34 20.22 7.03 -17.75
N ALA A 35 20.29 6.52 -16.52
CA ALA A 35 21.49 5.88 -16.02
C ALA A 35 21.56 4.41 -16.48
N GLU A 36 22.65 4.08 -17.19
CA GLU A 36 22.99 2.71 -17.56
C GLU A 36 24.31 2.27 -16.89
N PRO A 37 24.31 1.19 -16.09
CA PRO A 37 23.15 0.33 -15.79
C PRO A 37 22.14 1.01 -14.84
N ALA A 38 20.86 0.61 -14.94
CA ALA A 38 19.81 1.07 -14.05
C ALA A 38 20.12 0.78 -12.58
N HIS A 39 19.85 1.76 -11.71
CA HIS A 39 20.00 1.64 -10.27
C HIS A 39 18.66 1.86 -9.58
N TYR A 40 18.37 1.01 -8.59
CA TYR A 40 17.12 1.01 -7.83
C TYR A 40 17.36 1.30 -6.35
N ALA A 41 16.53 2.17 -5.78
CA ALA A 41 16.25 2.17 -4.34
C ALA A 41 15.26 1.03 -4.06
N VAL A 42 15.47 0.29 -2.97
CA VAL A 42 14.71 -0.93 -2.69
C VAL A 42 14.22 -0.92 -1.26
N ALA A 43 12.90 -1.03 -1.08
CA ALA A 43 12.27 -1.31 0.20
C ALA A 43 12.55 -2.77 0.59
N THR A 44 13.74 -2.98 1.14
CA THR A 44 14.31 -4.33 1.35
C THR A 44 13.40 -5.26 2.15
N ALA A 45 12.66 -4.72 3.12
CA ALA A 45 11.71 -5.50 3.92
C ALA A 45 10.47 -5.97 3.14
N LEU A 46 10.18 -5.34 2.00
CA LEU A 46 9.00 -5.63 1.17
C LEU A 46 9.35 -6.46 -0.07
N LEU A 47 10.63 -6.58 -0.44
CA LEU A 47 11.03 -7.24 -1.69
C LEU A 47 10.52 -8.69 -1.77
N SER A 48 10.74 -9.49 -0.73
CA SER A 48 10.27 -10.88 -0.71
C SER A 48 8.75 -11.00 -0.77
N ILE A 49 8.02 -10.02 -0.22
CA ILE A 49 6.56 -9.97 -0.28
C ILE A 49 6.11 -9.64 -1.71
N GLY A 50 6.73 -8.65 -2.35
CA GLY A 50 6.46 -8.28 -3.74
C GLY A 50 6.71 -9.43 -4.71
N VAL A 51 7.83 -10.16 -4.53
CA VAL A 51 8.13 -11.37 -5.31
C VAL A 51 7.08 -12.45 -5.08
N GLY A 52 6.65 -12.67 -3.83
CA GLY A 52 5.56 -13.60 -3.56
C GLY A 52 4.26 -13.23 -4.27
N LEU A 53 3.94 -11.93 -4.41
CA LEU A 53 2.76 -11.48 -5.16
C LEU A 53 2.88 -11.75 -6.66
N ILE A 54 4.08 -11.60 -7.24
CA ILE A 54 4.37 -12.00 -8.62
C ILE A 54 4.10 -13.50 -8.79
N ASP A 55 4.56 -14.33 -7.85
CA ASP A 55 4.35 -15.78 -7.89
C ASP A 55 2.86 -16.17 -7.78
N PHE A 56 2.03 -15.33 -7.13
CA PHE A 56 0.58 -15.48 -7.11
C PHE A 56 -0.13 -14.96 -8.37
N GLY A 57 0.62 -14.43 -9.34
CA GLY A 57 0.12 -14.00 -10.64
C GLY A 57 -0.40 -12.57 -10.67
N LEU A 58 0.02 -11.69 -9.75
CA LEU A 58 -0.21 -10.26 -9.96
C LEU A 58 0.53 -9.80 -11.22
N THR A 59 -0.12 -8.90 -11.96
CA THR A 59 0.40 -8.35 -13.21
C THR A 59 0.71 -6.86 -13.08
N PRO A 60 1.50 -6.28 -14.00
CA PRO A 60 1.71 -4.84 -14.07
C PRO A 60 0.39 -4.05 -14.05
N ASP A 61 -0.59 -4.44 -14.86
CA ASP A 61 -1.91 -3.79 -14.91
C ASP A 61 -2.62 -3.83 -13.54
N THR A 62 -2.63 -5.00 -12.89
CA THR A 62 -3.27 -5.15 -11.57
C THR A 62 -2.58 -4.29 -10.52
N SER A 63 -1.25 -4.23 -10.53
CA SER A 63 -0.49 -3.37 -9.62
C SER A 63 -0.70 -1.89 -9.87
N ALA A 64 -0.88 -1.47 -11.12
CA ALA A 64 -1.21 -0.09 -11.47
C ALA A 64 -2.58 0.30 -10.92
N GLU A 65 -3.59 -0.56 -11.09
CA GLU A 65 -4.94 -0.33 -10.55
C GLU A 65 -4.94 -0.23 -9.01
N ILE A 66 -4.19 -1.12 -8.34
CA ILE A 66 -4.02 -1.07 -6.87
C ILE A 66 -3.41 0.27 -6.46
N THR A 67 -2.35 0.69 -7.14
CA THR A 67 -1.61 1.92 -6.84
C THR A 67 -2.52 3.14 -7.03
N GLN A 68 -3.24 3.20 -8.14
CA GLN A 68 -4.20 4.26 -8.43
C GLN A 68 -5.30 4.34 -7.36
N ALA A 69 -5.82 3.20 -6.89
CA ALA A 69 -6.82 3.17 -5.83
C ALA A 69 -6.28 3.71 -4.50
N ILE A 70 -5.03 3.39 -4.16
CA ILE A 70 -4.35 3.89 -2.95
C ILE A 70 -4.12 5.40 -3.06
N GLU A 71 -3.63 5.88 -4.20
CA GLU A 71 -3.40 7.31 -4.44
C GLU A 71 -4.69 8.12 -4.35
N ALA A 72 -5.77 7.64 -4.98
CA ALA A 72 -7.09 8.28 -4.91
C ALA A 72 -7.61 8.36 -3.46
N ALA A 73 -7.42 7.29 -2.68
CA ALA A 73 -7.77 7.28 -1.26
C ALA A 73 -6.93 8.29 -0.46
N GLY A 74 -5.62 8.39 -0.75
CA GLY A 74 -4.71 9.35 -0.12
C GLY A 74 -5.08 10.80 -0.41
N GLN A 75 -5.44 11.11 -1.66
CA GLN A 75 -5.91 12.45 -2.06
C GLN A 75 -7.20 12.83 -1.34
N ARG A 76 -8.17 11.91 -1.29
CA ARG A 76 -9.43 12.11 -0.57
C ARG A 76 -9.19 12.35 0.92
N LEU A 77 -8.36 11.52 1.56
CA LEU A 77 -8.00 11.70 2.96
C LEU A 77 -7.35 13.06 3.21
N THR A 78 -6.47 13.50 2.32
CA THR A 78 -5.81 14.80 2.44
C THR A 78 -6.84 15.94 2.42
N ALA A 79 -7.80 15.89 1.50
CA ALA A 79 -8.89 16.88 1.43
C ALA A 79 -9.74 16.88 2.72
N ASP A 80 -10.13 15.70 3.22
CA ASP A 80 -10.91 15.58 4.46
C ASP A 80 -10.15 16.13 5.70
N LEU A 81 -8.83 15.92 5.74
CA LEU A 81 -7.95 16.45 6.79
C LEU A 81 -7.78 17.97 6.68
N GLU A 82 -7.64 18.51 5.47
CA GLU A 82 -7.54 19.95 5.22
C GLU A 82 -8.82 20.68 5.61
N GLU A 83 -9.99 20.11 5.30
CA GLU A 83 -11.28 20.63 5.74
C GLU A 83 -11.37 20.63 7.28
N THR A 84 -10.99 19.53 7.92
CA THR A 84 -10.98 19.41 9.37
C THR A 84 -10.05 20.43 10.02
N TYR A 85 -8.84 20.58 9.48
CA TYR A 85 -7.88 21.58 9.90
C TYR A 85 -8.47 23.00 9.79
N SER A 86 -9.01 23.35 8.63
CA SER A 86 -9.55 24.68 8.35
C SER A 86 -10.76 25.02 9.22
N ARG A 87 -11.64 24.05 9.46
CA ARG A 87 -12.88 24.25 10.24
C ARG A 87 -12.65 24.28 11.74
N MET A 88 -11.84 23.37 12.28
CA MET A 88 -11.74 23.15 13.73
C MET A 88 -10.47 23.71 14.34
N LEU A 89 -9.35 23.60 13.63
CA LEU A 89 -8.05 23.89 14.20
C LEU A 89 -7.61 25.32 13.89
N LYS A 90 -7.70 25.75 12.63
CA LYS A 90 -7.29 27.09 12.18
C LYS A 90 -7.87 28.23 13.03
N PRO A 91 -9.18 28.25 13.41
CA PRO A 91 -9.71 29.30 14.29
C PRO A 91 -9.06 29.30 15.67
N ARG A 92 -8.85 28.12 16.26
CA ARG A 92 -8.22 27.98 17.59
C ARG A 92 -6.75 28.36 17.60
N LEU A 93 -6.04 28.12 16.49
CA LEU A 93 -4.64 28.55 16.33
C LEU A 93 -4.56 30.07 16.17
N ALA A 94 -5.50 30.68 15.44
CA ALA A 94 -5.58 32.13 15.26
C ALA A 94 -5.88 32.86 16.57
N ASP A 95 -6.79 32.34 17.39
CA ASP A 95 -7.12 32.89 18.72
C ASP A 95 -5.91 32.86 19.69
N GLN A 96 -4.92 32.01 19.43
CA GLN A 96 -3.72 31.84 20.26
C GLN A 96 -2.52 32.69 19.78
N ASN A 97 -2.68 33.55 18.76
CA ASN A 97 -1.59 34.32 18.14
C ASN A 97 -0.37 33.46 17.76
N MET A 98 -0.61 32.27 17.21
CA MET A 98 0.46 31.35 16.82
C MET A 98 1.25 31.85 15.61
N THR A 99 2.55 31.58 15.63
CA THR A 99 3.46 31.90 14.52
C THR A 99 3.46 30.79 13.46
N ASP A 100 3.99 31.07 12.26
CA ASP A 100 4.16 30.04 11.21
C ASP A 100 4.99 28.85 11.71
N SER A 101 5.98 29.09 12.56
CA SER A 101 6.81 28.04 13.17
C SER A 101 5.99 27.12 14.08
N ASP A 102 5.00 27.65 14.79
CA ASP A 102 4.13 26.84 15.64
C ASP A 102 3.19 25.96 14.82
N VAL A 103 2.73 26.45 13.65
CA VAL A 103 1.94 25.67 12.70
C VAL A 103 2.77 24.53 12.11
N GLU A 104 4.00 24.81 11.66
CA GLU A 104 4.91 23.77 11.16
C GLU A 104 5.19 22.70 12.21
N ARG A 105 5.43 23.12 13.46
CA ARG A 105 5.62 22.21 14.59
C ARG A 105 4.39 21.35 14.83
N PHE A 106 3.20 21.94 14.83
CA PHE A 106 1.95 21.19 14.96
C PHE A 106 1.83 20.13 13.86
N VAL A 107 2.03 20.52 12.59
CA VAL A 107 1.96 19.60 11.45
C VAL A 107 2.99 18.47 11.59
N SER A 108 4.22 18.79 12.00
CA SER A 108 5.26 17.79 12.23
C SER A 108 4.91 16.77 13.30
N LEU A 109 4.22 17.19 14.37
CA LEU A 109 3.76 16.31 15.45
C LEU A 109 2.54 15.48 15.02
N PHE A 110 1.67 16.06 14.20
CA PHE A 110 0.44 15.42 13.77
C PHE A 110 0.68 14.29 12.77
N LYS A 111 1.61 14.47 11.82
CA LYS A 111 1.95 13.48 10.77
C LYS A 111 2.15 12.04 11.27
N PRO A 112 3.02 11.74 12.26
CA PRO A 112 3.21 10.36 12.70
C PRO A 112 1.94 9.77 13.34
N VAL A 113 1.15 10.58 14.05
CA VAL A 113 -0.10 10.13 14.69
C VAL A 113 -1.16 9.81 13.65
N SER A 114 -1.31 10.64 12.61
CA SER A 114 -2.28 10.39 11.54
C SER A 114 -1.92 9.16 10.71
N ILE A 115 -0.64 8.93 10.42
CA ILE A 115 -0.16 7.71 9.74
C ILE A 115 -0.49 6.46 10.57
N ALA A 116 -0.23 6.47 11.88
CA ALA A 116 -0.52 5.34 12.75
C ALA A 116 -2.04 5.05 12.83
N ALA A 117 -2.87 6.10 12.91
CA ALA A 117 -4.32 5.97 12.90
C ALA A 117 -4.84 5.41 11.57
N LEU A 118 -4.28 5.88 10.44
CA LEU A 118 -4.61 5.40 9.10
C LEU A 118 -4.24 3.93 8.93
N ALA A 119 -3.02 3.53 9.30
CA ALA A 119 -2.56 2.15 9.23
C ALA A 119 -3.49 1.22 10.01
N ARG A 120 -3.84 1.58 11.25
CA ARG A 120 -4.79 0.81 12.07
C ARG A 120 -6.18 0.71 11.42
N SER A 121 -6.68 1.80 10.84
CA SER A 121 -7.98 1.81 10.16
C SER A 121 -7.98 0.90 8.93
N TYR A 122 -6.90 0.97 8.14
CA TYR A 122 -6.69 0.11 6.98
C TYR A 122 -6.61 -1.37 7.38
N GLU A 123 -5.82 -1.70 8.40
CA GLU A 123 -5.71 -3.07 8.92
C GLU A 123 -7.04 -3.64 9.39
N HIS A 124 -7.87 -2.82 10.06
CA HIS A 124 -9.21 -3.22 10.49
C HIS A 124 -10.12 -3.51 9.29
N ALA A 125 -10.14 -2.63 8.28
CA ALA A 125 -10.92 -2.82 7.06
C ALA A 125 -10.49 -4.09 6.31
N LEU A 126 -9.18 -4.33 6.22
CA LEU A 126 -8.62 -5.53 5.60
C LEU A 126 -8.96 -6.80 6.41
N GLY A 127 -8.96 -6.71 7.74
CA GLY A 127 -9.43 -7.79 8.63
C GLY A 127 -10.87 -8.21 8.30
N ALA A 128 -11.77 -7.24 8.12
CA ALA A 128 -13.15 -7.50 7.73
C ALA A 128 -13.27 -8.12 6.33
N LEU A 129 -12.43 -7.69 5.37
CA LEU A 129 -12.37 -8.32 4.04
C LEU A 129 -11.94 -9.79 4.13
N ARG A 130 -10.84 -10.08 4.82
CA ARG A 130 -10.35 -11.47 5.00
C ARG A 130 -11.40 -12.37 5.63
N GLN A 131 -12.12 -11.87 6.64
CA GLN A 131 -13.18 -12.63 7.29
C GLN A 131 -14.33 -12.96 6.32
N ARG A 132 -14.72 -12.03 5.44
CA ARG A 132 -15.76 -12.26 4.42
C ARG A 132 -15.33 -13.31 3.41
N GLU A 133 -14.11 -13.22 2.89
CA GLU A 133 -13.58 -14.20 1.93
C GLU A 133 -13.43 -15.60 2.54
N SER A 134 -12.95 -15.69 3.78
CA SER A 134 -12.85 -16.97 4.49
C SER A 134 -14.21 -17.64 4.66
N LYS A 135 -15.27 -16.87 4.99
CA LYS A 135 -16.63 -17.40 5.09
C LYS A 135 -17.13 -17.89 3.74
N ALA A 136 -16.93 -17.10 2.67
CA ALA A 136 -17.32 -17.48 1.33
C ALA A 136 -16.63 -18.77 0.85
N ALA A 137 -15.32 -18.92 1.12
CA ALA A 137 -14.57 -20.13 0.80
C ALA A 137 -15.10 -21.36 1.55
N GLN A 138 -15.40 -21.24 2.85
CA GLN A 138 -16.00 -22.33 3.65
C GLN A 138 -17.36 -22.76 3.10
N THR A 139 -18.22 -21.81 2.72
CA THR A 139 -19.52 -22.12 2.12
C THR A 139 -19.36 -22.88 0.79
N ARG A 140 -18.41 -22.49 -0.06
CA ARG A 140 -18.13 -23.19 -1.34
C ARG A 140 -17.65 -24.63 -1.10
N LEU A 141 -16.80 -24.85 -0.08
CA LEU A 141 -16.33 -26.19 0.28
C LEU A 141 -17.45 -27.07 0.83
N GLN A 142 -18.31 -26.52 1.69
CA GLN A 142 -19.47 -27.23 2.24
C GLN A 142 -20.48 -27.62 1.15
N ALA A 143 -20.77 -26.71 0.22
CA ALA A 143 -21.65 -26.97 -0.91
C ALA A 143 -21.11 -28.10 -1.81
N ARG A 144 -19.80 -28.10 -2.11
CA ARG A 144 -19.14 -29.17 -2.90
C ARG A 144 -19.17 -30.53 -2.18
N ALA A 145 -19.03 -30.55 -0.87
CA ALA A 145 -19.09 -31.79 -0.07
C ALA A 145 -20.50 -32.39 -0.06
N GLN A 146 -21.55 -31.55 -0.02
CA GLN A 146 -22.94 -31.99 -0.04
C GLN A 146 -23.37 -32.53 -1.42
N THR A 147 -22.83 -32.00 -2.51
CA THR A 147 -23.09 -32.51 -3.88
C THR A 147 -22.42 -33.85 -4.20
N HIS A 148 -21.46 -34.30 -3.39
CA HIS A 148 -20.72 -35.56 -3.60
C HIS A 148 -21.14 -36.69 -2.65
N HIS A 149 -22.24 -36.57 -1.90
CA HIS A 149 -22.83 -37.68 -1.17
C HIS A 149 -23.92 -38.33 -2.05
N PRO A 150 -23.67 -39.49 -2.71
CA PRO A 150 -24.73 -40.19 -3.42
C PRO A 150 -25.68 -40.79 -2.38
N ALA A 151 -26.98 -40.62 -2.62
CA ALA A 151 -28.01 -41.34 -1.88
C ALA A 151 -27.81 -42.85 -2.10
N THR A 152 -27.42 -43.56 -1.04
CA THR A 152 -27.61 -45.02 -0.91
C THR A 152 -29.07 -45.34 -0.70
#